data_AF-A0A925DPI8-F1
#
_entry.id   AF-A0A925DPI8-F1
#
_cell.length_a   1.000
_cell.length_b   1.000
_cell.length_c   1.000
_cell.angle_alpha   90.00
_cell.angle_beta   90.00
_cell.angle_gamma   90.00
#
_symmetry.space_group_name_H-M   'P 1'
#
loop_
_entity.id
_entity.type
_entity.pdbx_description
1 polymer ?
#
loop_
_entity_poly.entity_id
_entity_poly.type
_entity_poly.pdbx_seq_one_letter_code
_entity_poly.pdbx_strand_id
1 'polypeptide(L)'
;MEEVHQEELGHEEVQEGKKKKAGFDVQDKVEQAEFFFSNNTKIVSVVAIVFVLLVGGFVAYKFWYMPGQEEDAQKEAFYSALDFEKDSLNIAVKGGVSVRTSDGVTKKTMGLEAVAEEFGSTKTGKLANYQLGCAYMRQGKFELAIEKFNEFDSDDIIVSAIA
;
A
#
# COMPACT_ATOMS: atom_id res chain seq x y z
N MET A 1 78.36 -13.18 38.12
CA MET A 1 77.90 -14.29 38.95
C MET A 1 78.05 -13.84 40.39
N GLU A 2 76.95 -13.53 41.07
CA GLU A 2 76.80 -13.48 42.54
C GLU A 2 75.27 -13.38 42.78
N GLU A 3 74.65 -14.54 43.05
CA GLU A 3 73.96 -14.91 44.30
C GLU A 3 72.60 -14.21 44.50
N VAL A 4 71.44 -14.84 44.29
CA VAL A 4 70.75 -15.97 44.99
C VAL A 4 69.96 -15.53 46.24
N HIS A 5 68.63 -15.68 46.12
CA HIS A 5 67.58 -16.02 47.12
C HIS A 5 67.31 -15.14 48.36
N GLN A 6 66.04 -14.74 48.56
CA GLN A 6 64.95 -15.44 49.32
C GLN A 6 63.65 -14.61 49.17
N GLU A 7 62.47 -15.18 48.87
CA GLU A 7 61.42 -15.71 49.81
C GLU A 7 61.10 -14.72 50.95
N GLU A 8 59.89 -14.35 51.35
CA GLU A 8 58.47 -14.71 51.17
C GLU A 8 57.68 -13.53 51.79
N LEU A 9 56.41 -13.34 51.42
CA LEU A 9 55.28 -12.91 52.28
C LEU A 9 54.18 -12.26 51.41
N GLY A 10 53.09 -13.00 51.23
CA GLY A 10 51.87 -12.51 50.61
C GLY A 10 51.18 -11.43 51.45
N HIS A 11 50.18 -10.78 50.86
CA HIS A 11 48.84 -10.62 51.43
C HIS A 11 47.92 -9.89 50.44
N GLU A 12 46.72 -10.45 50.33
CA GLU A 12 45.44 -9.82 49.98
C GLU A 12 45.10 -9.38 48.55
N GLU A 13 44.21 -10.19 48.00
CA GLU A 13 43.09 -9.88 47.12
C GLU A 13 42.66 -8.42 47.04
N VAL A 14 42.43 -7.93 45.81
CA VAL A 14 41.15 -7.27 45.48
C VAL A 14 40.76 -7.65 44.06
N GLN A 15 39.77 -8.53 43.94
CA GLN A 15 38.89 -8.54 42.78
C GLN A 15 38.08 -7.23 42.76
N GLU A 16 38.28 -6.38 41.75
CA GLU A 16 37.27 -5.38 41.39
C GLU A 16 36.59 -5.82 40.09
N GLY A 17 35.54 -6.61 40.24
CA GLY A 17 34.49 -6.67 39.24
C GLY A 17 33.85 -5.29 39.09
N LYS A 18 34.11 -4.59 37.98
CA LYS A 18 33.32 -3.42 37.58
C LYS A 18 32.24 -3.82 36.60
N LYS A 19 31.13 -4.24 37.21
CA LYS A 19 29.72 -4.03 36.85
C LYS A 19 29.43 -3.63 35.40
N LYS A 20 28.66 -4.49 34.73
CA LYS A 20 27.81 -4.17 33.56
C LYS A 20 27.22 -2.76 33.72
N LYS A 21 27.62 -1.82 32.87
CA LYS A 21 26.77 -0.67 32.55
C LYS A 21 25.94 -1.05 31.34
N ALA A 22 24.65 -1.22 31.57
CA ALA A 22 23.63 -1.13 30.54
C ALA A 22 23.59 0.31 30.02
N GLY A 23 24.61 0.70 29.26
CA GLY A 23 24.57 1.85 28.38
C GLY A 23 24.15 1.30 27.02
N PHE A 24 23.07 1.82 26.48
CA PHE A 24 22.56 1.49 25.16
C PHE A 24 23.74 1.40 24.17
N ASP A 25 23.82 0.24 23.51
CA ASP A 25 24.68 -0.22 22.42
C ASP A 25 24.58 0.74 21.20
N VAL A 26 24.85 2.02 21.44
CA VAL A 26 24.83 3.11 20.45
C VAL A 26 26.24 3.32 19.95
N GLN A 27 27.21 3.35 20.85
CA GLN A 27 28.59 3.64 20.47
C GLN A 27 29.14 2.52 19.56
N ASP A 28 28.92 1.26 19.93
CA ASP A 28 29.34 0.10 19.13
C ASP A 28 28.53 -0.03 17.82
N LYS A 29 27.23 0.33 17.83
CA LYS A 29 26.42 0.39 16.60
C LYS A 29 26.79 1.54 15.67
N VAL A 30 27.20 2.68 16.23
CA VAL A 30 27.68 3.84 15.48
C VAL A 30 29.03 3.52 14.86
N GLU A 31 29.97 2.92 15.62
CA GLU A 31 31.26 2.47 15.08
C GLU A 31 31.09 1.39 14.00
N GLN A 32 30.19 0.43 14.19
CA GLN A 32 29.86 -0.53 13.14
C GLN A 32 29.26 0.16 11.91
N ALA A 33 28.30 1.07 12.10
CA ALA A 33 27.71 1.82 10.98
C ALA A 33 28.78 2.62 10.22
N GLU A 34 29.72 3.26 10.90
CA GLU A 34 30.83 4.01 10.31
C GLU A 34 31.79 3.09 9.52
N PHE A 35 32.12 1.91 10.04
CA PHE A 35 32.97 0.93 9.36
C PHE A 35 32.29 0.34 8.10
N PHE A 36 31.00 0.02 8.17
CA PHE A 36 30.21 -0.46 7.03
C PHE A 36 30.02 0.61 5.95
N PHE A 37 29.82 1.87 6.36
CA PHE A 37 29.71 2.98 5.42
C PHE A 37 31.03 3.19 4.68
N SER A 38 32.16 3.19 5.38
CA SER A 38 33.51 3.38 4.80
C SER A 38 33.89 2.30 3.78
N ASN A 39 33.71 1.02 4.13
CA ASN A 39 34.24 -0.09 3.33
C ASN A 39 33.37 -0.42 2.09
N ASN A 40 32.10 0.02 2.06
CA ASN A 40 31.15 -0.26 0.97
C ASN A 40 30.37 0.99 0.52
N THR A 41 30.93 2.19 0.71
CA THR A 41 30.33 3.50 0.33
C THR A 41 29.64 3.51 -1.03
N LYS A 42 30.21 2.83 -2.05
CA LYS A 42 29.61 2.73 -3.39
C LYS A 42 28.32 1.90 -3.41
N ILE A 43 28.28 0.78 -2.68
CA ILE A 43 27.11 -0.09 -2.61
C ILE A 43 26.03 0.58 -1.77
N VAL A 44 26.40 1.15 -0.61
CA VAL A 44 25.44 1.82 0.28
C VAL A 44 24.79 3.04 -0.40
N SER A 45 25.56 3.83 -1.15
CA SER A 45 25.02 4.95 -1.92
C SER A 45 24.10 4.50 -3.06
N VAL A 46 24.46 3.45 -3.81
CA VAL A 46 23.59 2.88 -4.84
C VAL A 46 22.28 2.33 -4.25
N VAL A 47 22.36 1.58 -3.14
CA VAL A 47 21.17 1.06 -2.44
C VAL A 47 20.29 2.21 -1.94
N ALA A 48 20.87 3.27 -1.39
CA ALA A 48 20.12 4.44 -0.95
C ALA A 48 19.41 5.14 -2.12
N ILE A 49 20.07 5.30 -3.28
CA ILE A 49 19.46 5.88 -4.48
C ILE A 49 18.31 4.99 -4.99
N VAL A 50 18.51 3.67 -5.07
CA VAL A 50 17.45 2.73 -5.49
C VAL A 50 16.26 2.79 -4.54
N PHE A 51 16.51 2.84 -3.23
CA PHE A 51 15.46 2.97 -2.22
C PHE A 51 14.67 4.28 -2.40
N VAL A 52 15.35 5.41 -2.60
CA VAL A 52 14.70 6.69 -2.87
C VAL A 52 13.88 6.66 -4.17
N LEU A 53 14.37 5.99 -5.22
CA LEU A 53 13.61 5.85 -6.46
C LEU A 53 12.36 4.97 -6.29
N LEU A 54 12.44 3.88 -5.53
CA LEU A 54 11.30 3.03 -5.24
C LEU A 54 10.24 3.76 -4.42
N VAL A 55 10.65 4.39 -3.31
CA VAL A 55 9.73 5.15 -2.45
C VAL A 55 9.19 6.38 -3.17
N GLY A 56 10.05 7.12 -3.86
CA GLY A 56 9.68 8.30 -4.64
C GLY A 56 8.73 7.95 -5.79
N GLY A 57 8.98 6.85 -6.50
CA GLY A 57 8.09 6.33 -7.53
C GLY A 57 6.72 5.91 -6.96
N PHE A 58 6.71 5.21 -5.82
CA PHE A 58 5.47 4.84 -5.15
C PHE A 58 4.65 6.04 -4.67
N VAL A 59 5.30 7.02 -4.03
CA VAL A 59 4.65 8.26 -3.58
C VAL A 59 4.13 9.05 -4.76
N ALA A 60 4.93 9.21 -5.82
CA ALA A 60 4.50 9.95 -7.01
C ALA A 60 3.29 9.27 -7.69
N TYR A 61 3.31 7.95 -7.83
CA TYR A 61 2.18 7.19 -8.36
C TYR A 61 0.91 7.41 -7.52
N LYS A 62 1.02 7.28 -6.19
CA LYS A 62 -0.12 7.38 -5.26
C LYS A 62 -0.67 8.79 -5.13
N PHE A 63 0.15 9.83 -5.23
CA PHE A 63 -0.27 11.22 -5.00
C PHE A 63 -0.53 12.04 -6.26
N TRP A 64 0.13 11.76 -7.39
CA TRP A 64 -0.12 12.51 -8.63
C TRP A 64 -1.09 11.80 -9.58
N TYR A 65 -1.06 10.47 -9.65
CA TYR A 65 -1.84 9.72 -10.65
C TYR A 65 -3.17 9.19 -10.08
N MET A 66 -3.16 8.70 -8.84
CA MET A 66 -4.33 8.10 -8.19
C MET A 66 -5.49 9.09 -7.93
N PRO A 67 -5.26 10.35 -7.49
CA PRO A 67 -6.37 11.25 -7.18
C PRO A 67 -7.21 11.66 -8.40
N GLY A 68 -6.57 11.86 -9.57
CA GLY A 68 -7.29 12.17 -10.80
C GLY A 68 -8.17 11.02 -11.26
N GLN A 69 -7.65 9.79 -11.18
CA GLN A 69 -8.42 8.59 -11.54
C GLN A 69 -9.64 8.38 -10.64
N GLU A 70 -9.55 8.65 -9.34
CA GLU A 70 -10.70 8.52 -8.44
C GLU A 70 -11.81 9.53 -8.80
N GLU A 71 -11.45 10.78 -9.09
CA GLU A 71 -12.42 11.80 -9.48
C GLU A 71 -13.11 11.45 -10.81
N ASP A 72 -12.35 10.95 -11.78
CA ASP A 72 -12.87 10.53 -13.07
C ASP A 72 -13.72 9.24 -12.95
N ALA A 73 -13.30 8.30 -12.12
CA ALA A 73 -14.08 7.10 -11.79
C ALA A 73 -15.46 7.48 -11.22
N GLN A 74 -15.52 8.43 -10.28
CA GLN A 74 -16.79 8.90 -9.72
C GLN A 74 -17.70 9.52 -10.78
N LYS A 75 -17.13 10.32 -11.69
CA LYS A 75 -17.90 10.94 -12.79
C LYS A 75 -18.46 9.90 -13.77
N GLU A 76 -17.68 8.88 -14.11
CA GLU A 76 -18.11 7.84 -15.05
C GLU A 76 -19.06 6.82 -14.41
N ALA A 77 -18.86 6.49 -13.13
CA ALA A 77 -19.72 5.59 -12.37
C ALA A 77 -21.08 6.19 -11.98
N PHE A 78 -21.20 7.52 -11.95
CA PHE A 78 -22.39 8.19 -11.42
C PHE A 78 -23.71 7.69 -12.03
N TYR A 79 -23.77 7.57 -13.35
CA TYR A 79 -24.99 7.15 -14.04
C TYR A 79 -25.30 5.67 -13.82
N SER A 80 -24.30 4.80 -13.86
CA SER A 80 -24.50 3.37 -13.66
C SER A 80 -24.84 3.02 -12.21
N ALA A 81 -24.29 3.74 -11.23
CA ALA A 81 -24.70 3.64 -9.83
C ALA A 81 -26.16 4.08 -9.64
N LEU A 82 -26.57 5.19 -10.26
CA LEU A 82 -27.95 5.65 -10.22
C LEU A 82 -28.93 4.65 -10.88
N ASP A 83 -28.54 4.05 -12.00
CA ASP A 83 -29.35 3.02 -12.66
C ASP A 83 -29.42 1.74 -11.82
N PHE A 84 -28.37 1.39 -11.09
CA PHE A 84 -28.35 0.29 -10.14
C PHE A 84 -29.33 0.53 -8.98
N GLU A 85 -29.34 1.74 -8.42
CA GLU A 85 -30.29 2.13 -7.35
C GLU A 85 -31.75 2.09 -7.81
N LYS A 86 -32.01 2.39 -9.09
CA LYS A 86 -33.34 2.29 -9.71
C LYS A 86 -33.74 0.87 -10.12
N ASP A 87 -32.92 -0.13 -9.80
CA ASP A 87 -33.09 -1.53 -10.21
C ASP A 87 -33.07 -1.74 -11.74
N SER A 88 -32.51 -0.79 -12.48
CA SER A 88 -32.31 -0.87 -13.93
C SER A 88 -31.03 -1.64 -14.25
N LEU A 89 -30.97 -2.90 -13.81
CA LEU A 89 -29.72 -3.66 -13.72
C LEU A 89 -29.04 -3.87 -15.07
N ASN A 90 -29.78 -4.05 -16.16
CA ASN A 90 -29.16 -4.23 -17.47
C ASN A 90 -28.45 -2.94 -17.95
N ILE A 91 -29.07 -1.80 -17.70
CA ILE A 91 -28.49 -0.49 -18.03
C ILE A 91 -27.34 -0.18 -17.08
N ALA A 92 -27.50 -0.44 -15.79
CA ALA A 92 -26.44 -0.24 -14.81
C ALA A 92 -25.18 -1.04 -15.18
N VAL A 93 -25.34 -2.32 -15.54
CA VAL A 93 -24.23 -3.22 -15.88
C VAL A 93 -23.57 -2.84 -17.20
N LYS A 94 -24.35 -2.61 -18.27
CA LYS A 94 -23.82 -2.41 -19.63
C LYS A 94 -23.59 -0.96 -20.02
N GLY A 95 -24.25 -0.01 -19.36
CA GLY A 95 -24.28 1.39 -19.74
C GLY A 95 -24.88 1.62 -21.12
N GLY A 96 -24.33 2.59 -21.85
CA GLY A 96 -24.65 2.85 -23.25
C GLY A 96 -25.84 3.77 -23.50
N VAL A 97 -26.49 4.27 -22.44
CA VAL A 97 -27.53 5.30 -22.54
C VAL A 97 -26.89 6.64 -22.86
N SER A 98 -27.43 7.34 -23.86
CA SER A 98 -26.98 8.69 -24.20
C SER A 98 -27.56 9.70 -23.21
N VAL A 99 -26.69 10.44 -22.53
CA VAL A 99 -27.06 11.49 -21.58
C VAL A 99 -26.51 12.83 -22.04
N ARG A 100 -27.27 13.89 -21.79
CA ARG A 100 -26.79 15.28 -21.94
C ARG A 100 -26.06 15.67 -20.67
N THR A 101 -24.80 16.01 -20.82
CA THR A 101 -23.96 16.47 -19.71
C THR A 101 -24.12 17.99 -19.53
N SER A 102 -23.71 18.50 -18.36
CA SER A 102 -23.89 19.92 -18.02
C SER A 102 -23.11 20.89 -18.93
N ASP A 103 -22.08 20.39 -19.62
CA ASP A 103 -21.29 21.05 -20.67
C ASP A 103 -21.98 21.04 -22.05
N GLY A 104 -23.20 20.50 -22.16
CA GLY A 104 -24.01 20.51 -23.38
C GLY A 104 -23.65 19.42 -24.39
N VAL A 105 -22.67 18.58 -24.08
CA VAL A 105 -22.26 17.43 -24.90
C VAL A 105 -23.20 16.25 -24.64
N THR A 106 -23.39 15.41 -25.66
CA THR A 106 -24.09 14.12 -25.49
C THR A 106 -23.03 13.04 -25.40
N LYS A 107 -22.96 12.34 -24.25
CA LYS A 107 -22.06 11.20 -24.06
C LYS A 107 -22.83 9.92 -23.81
N LYS A 108 -22.24 8.78 -24.15
CA LYS A 108 -22.74 7.48 -23.71
C LYS A 108 -22.28 7.24 -22.27
N THR A 109 -23.19 6.78 -21.43
CA THR A 109 -22.90 6.38 -20.06
C THR A 109 -22.05 5.13 -20.02
N MET A 110 -21.14 5.08 -19.05
CA MET A 110 -20.35 3.90 -18.76
C MET A 110 -21.13 2.96 -17.84
N GLY A 111 -21.11 1.66 -18.14
CA GLY A 111 -21.70 0.63 -17.28
C GLY A 111 -20.76 0.20 -16.16
N LEU A 112 -21.30 -0.44 -15.11
CA LEU A 112 -20.54 -0.96 -13.98
C LEU A 112 -19.42 -1.93 -14.42
N GLU A 113 -19.63 -2.72 -15.48
CA GLU A 113 -18.58 -3.60 -16.03
C GLU A 113 -17.35 -2.81 -16.46
N ALA A 114 -17.57 -1.75 -17.23
CA ALA A 114 -16.47 -0.94 -17.77
C ALA A 114 -15.84 -0.04 -16.69
N VAL A 115 -16.64 0.46 -15.74
CA VAL A 115 -16.10 1.18 -14.57
C VAL A 115 -15.22 0.27 -13.72
N ALA A 116 -15.66 -0.95 -13.45
CA ALA A 116 -14.90 -1.92 -12.67
C ALA A 116 -13.58 -2.31 -13.37
N GLU A 117 -13.60 -2.45 -14.69
CA GLU A 117 -12.42 -2.79 -15.50
C GLU A 117 -11.42 -1.62 -15.59
N GLU A 118 -11.90 -0.42 -15.94
CA GLU A 118 -11.04 0.75 -16.18
C GLU A 118 -10.53 1.40 -14.88
N PHE A 119 -11.37 1.41 -13.85
CA PHE A 119 -11.09 2.08 -12.58
C PHE A 119 -10.92 1.13 -11.40
N GLY A 120 -10.70 -0.17 -11.62
CA GLY A 120 -10.62 -1.18 -10.53
C GLY A 120 -9.58 -0.92 -9.44
N SER A 121 -8.57 -0.09 -9.72
CA SER A 121 -7.57 0.35 -8.72
C SER A 121 -8.06 1.47 -7.78
N THR A 122 -9.16 2.13 -8.14
CA THR A 122 -9.79 3.24 -7.41
C THR A 122 -10.82 2.71 -6.42
N LYS A 123 -11.20 3.51 -5.42
CA LYS A 123 -12.28 3.18 -4.48
C LYS A 123 -13.61 3.03 -5.21
N THR A 124 -13.87 3.90 -6.18
CA THR A 124 -15.09 3.85 -6.98
C THR A 124 -15.16 2.60 -7.86
N GLY A 125 -14.07 2.19 -8.50
CA GLY A 125 -14.06 0.95 -9.28
C GLY A 125 -14.18 -0.31 -8.42
N LYS A 126 -13.61 -0.29 -7.20
CA LYS A 126 -13.86 -1.34 -6.20
C LYS A 126 -15.34 -1.40 -5.81
N LEU A 127 -15.96 -0.27 -5.52
CA LEU A 127 -17.41 -0.20 -5.25
C LEU A 127 -18.24 -0.68 -6.46
N ALA A 128 -17.82 -0.36 -7.68
CA ALA A 128 -18.47 -0.84 -8.89
C ALA A 128 -18.42 -2.37 -9.02
N ASN A 129 -17.30 -3.01 -8.65
CA ASN A 129 -17.20 -4.48 -8.60
C ASN A 129 -18.23 -5.09 -7.65
N TYR A 130 -18.39 -4.50 -6.46
CA TYR A 130 -19.40 -4.94 -5.51
C TYR A 130 -20.83 -4.79 -6.07
N GLN A 131 -21.17 -3.62 -6.58
CA GLN A 131 -22.49 -3.36 -7.18
C GLN A 131 -22.76 -4.27 -8.39
N LEU A 132 -21.73 -4.55 -9.19
CA LEU A 132 -21.79 -5.48 -10.32
C LEU A 132 -22.07 -6.91 -9.85
N GLY A 133 -21.40 -7.36 -8.78
CA GLY A 133 -21.68 -8.65 -8.14
C GLY A 133 -23.12 -8.75 -7.65
N CYS A 134 -23.63 -7.71 -6.99
CA CYS A 134 -25.04 -7.63 -6.58
C CYS A 134 -25.99 -7.66 -7.78
N ALA A 135 -25.67 -6.94 -8.86
CA ALA A 135 -26.49 -6.90 -10.07
C ALA A 135 -26.54 -8.28 -10.75
N TYR A 136 -25.41 -9.00 -10.82
CA TYR A 136 -25.36 -10.36 -11.36
C TYR A 136 -26.14 -11.34 -10.48
N MET A 137 -26.05 -11.23 -9.15
CA MET A 137 -26.85 -12.05 -8.24
C MET A 137 -28.35 -11.84 -8.48
N ARG A 138 -28.82 -10.59 -8.61
CA ARG A 138 -30.23 -10.27 -8.92
C ARG A 138 -30.67 -10.77 -10.30
N GLN A 139 -29.73 -10.91 -11.25
CA GLN A 139 -29.98 -11.49 -12.58
C GLN A 139 -29.90 -13.03 -12.60
N GLY A 140 -29.60 -13.69 -11.47
CA GLY A 140 -29.43 -15.15 -11.39
C GLY A 140 -28.09 -15.66 -11.95
N LYS A 141 -27.11 -14.77 -12.17
CA LYS A 141 -25.77 -15.08 -12.69
C LYS A 141 -24.80 -15.26 -11.53
N PHE A 142 -24.95 -16.35 -10.77
CA PHE A 142 -24.24 -16.54 -9.52
C PHE A 142 -22.73 -16.73 -9.69
N GLU A 143 -22.28 -17.39 -10.76
CA GLU A 143 -20.86 -17.61 -11.04
C GLU A 143 -20.14 -16.28 -11.30
N LEU A 144 -20.74 -15.41 -12.11
CA LEU A 144 -20.22 -14.07 -12.39
C LEU A 144 -20.28 -13.19 -11.14
N ALA A 145 -21.29 -13.35 -10.29
CA ALA A 145 -21.35 -12.61 -9.02
C ALA A 145 -20.18 -12.98 -8.10
N ILE A 146 -19.87 -14.29 -7.97
CA ILE A 146 -18.75 -14.77 -7.15
C ILE A 146 -17.42 -14.25 -7.70
N GLU A 147 -17.23 -14.25 -9.02
CA GLU A 147 -16.04 -13.68 -9.66
C GLU A 147 -15.85 -12.22 -9.25
N LYS A 148 -16.91 -11.40 -9.34
CA LYS A 148 -16.84 -9.98 -8.98
C LYS A 148 -16.68 -9.71 -7.49
N PHE A 149 -17.21 -10.56 -6.63
CA PHE A 149 -16.94 -10.46 -5.19
C PHE A 149 -15.52 -10.89 -4.81
N ASN A 150 -14.91 -11.83 -5.55
CA ASN A 150 -13.51 -12.20 -5.33
C ASN A 150 -12.54 -11.13 -5.85
N GLU A 151 -12.90 -10.40 -6.91
CA GLU A 151 -12.14 -9.25 -7.40
C GLU A 151 -12.28 -8.01 -6.50
N PHE A 152 -13.27 -7.98 -5.61
CA PHE A 152 -13.44 -6.93 -4.63
C PHE A 152 -12.41 -7.08 -3.49
N ASP A 153 -11.37 -6.25 -3.54
CA ASP A 153 -10.42 -6.06 -2.45
C ASP A 153 -10.33 -4.57 -2.13
N SER A 154 -10.70 -4.16 -0.91
CA SER A 154 -10.69 -2.77 -0.47
C SER A 154 -10.09 -2.59 0.92
N ASP A 155 -8.95 -1.91 0.99
CA ASP A 155 -8.36 -1.40 2.23
C ASP A 155 -9.16 -0.23 2.83
N ASP A 156 -10.13 0.33 2.10
CA ASP A 156 -10.95 1.44 2.58
C ASP A 156 -12.11 0.93 3.43
N ILE A 157 -12.13 1.35 4.70
CA ILE A 157 -13.12 0.94 5.72
C ILE A 157 -14.55 1.28 5.29
N ILE A 158 -14.77 2.42 4.63
CA ILE A 158 -16.11 2.84 4.22
C ILE A 158 -16.59 1.95 3.09
N VAL A 159 -15.75 1.75 2.06
CA VAL A 159 -16.07 0.88 0.92
C VAL A 159 -16.28 -0.56 1.39
N SER A 160 -15.48 -1.03 2.35
CA SER A 160 -15.63 -2.35 2.94
C SER A 160 -16.83 -2.49 3.88
N ALA A 161 -17.40 -1.39 4.40
CA ALA A 161 -18.58 -1.44 5.27
C ALA A 161 -19.90 -1.38 4.49
N ILE A 162 -19.87 -0.82 3.27
CA ILE A 162 -21.03 -0.75 2.37
C ILE A 162 -21.10 -1.94 1.40
N ALA A 163 -19.99 -2.64 1.22
CA ALA A 163 -19.90 -3.91 0.51
C ALA A 163 -20.24 -5.08 1.45
#